data_AF-R9L6R9-F1
#
_entry.id   AF-R9L6R9-F1
#
_cell.length_a   1.000
_cell.length_b   1.000
_cell.length_c   1.000
_cell.angle_alpha   90.00
_cell.angle_beta   90.00
_cell.angle_gamma   90.00
#
_symmetry.space_group_name_H-M   'P 1'
#
loop_
_entity.id
_entity.type
_entity.pdbx_description
1 polymer ?
#
loop_
_entity_poly.entity_id
_entity_poly.type
_entity_poly.pdbx_seq_one_letter_code
_entity_poly.pdbx_strand_id
1 'polypeptide(L)'
;MKVLITGGYGFIGSFVAERFLREGHQVVIIDNISTGNVNNIKFPHTSYILDVESPNCEAVFEQHEIDAVIHLAAQVDIVTSVENPYADTKSNILGLTNMLQLSAKYHVRKFIFASSAAVYGTTQEMPLSESYLCKPVSPYGINKLLGEYYCEKWKELYDLSTLCFRFANVYGPRQGTIGEGGVVSIFMERVRDGKELVIYGTGEQTRDFIYVEDVAEAIFLAAGTEHSGVMNLSTCTENSINTLIEILSELHPSLPSIIRVNSRPGDIYRSVLNNELLRSTINWTPKYSFKEGLIQTYEWFMRESQSLTKKKKTSTNSSTLYNDEQIQNELLGSALSRNIRSLYLSQNELYLEGTPVLKPEIFTAVIHSRIQAKMKFDTDYVLLAITSEVRDNEQLLHAVDRTLRENDYIGLSETGTPQILLSNVSLNDAGIVIERLARQGVVAEFISGTNPTKGDSKQRNDGANNTVQMG
;
A
#
# COMPACT_ATOMS: atom_id res chain seq x y z
N MET A 1 26.62 -7.13 0.50
CA MET A 1 25.82 -6.69 -0.68
C MET A 1 24.98 -5.48 -0.29
N LYS A 2 24.74 -4.58 -1.24
CA LYS A 2 23.68 -3.58 -1.19
C LYS A 2 22.50 -4.08 -2.02
N VAL A 3 21.36 -4.24 -1.36
CA VAL A 3 20.17 -4.88 -1.94
C VAL A 3 19.05 -3.85 -2.02
N LEU A 4 18.50 -3.67 -3.23
CA LEU A 4 17.30 -2.88 -3.46
C LEU A 4 16.08 -3.79 -3.32
N ILE A 5 15.15 -3.42 -2.44
CA ILE A 5 13.88 -4.12 -2.25
C ILE A 5 12.75 -3.19 -2.68
N THR A 6 12.05 -3.55 -3.75
CA THR A 6 10.81 -2.84 -4.10
C THR A 6 9.66 -3.44 -3.28
N GLY A 7 8.74 -2.61 -2.78
CA GLY A 7 7.66 -3.08 -1.89
C GLY A 7 8.18 -3.44 -0.49
N GLY A 8 9.30 -2.85 -0.07
CA GLY A 8 9.98 -3.18 1.19
C GLY A 8 9.19 -2.85 2.45
N TYR A 9 8.23 -1.93 2.40
CA TYR A 9 7.33 -1.64 3.53
C TYR A 9 6.10 -2.56 3.56
N GLY A 10 5.92 -3.41 2.54
CA GLY A 10 4.89 -4.42 2.51
C GLY A 10 5.13 -5.58 3.49
N PHE A 11 4.15 -6.49 3.54
CA PHE A 11 4.19 -7.69 4.38
C PHE A 11 5.48 -8.49 4.16
N ILE A 12 5.64 -9.12 2.98
CA ILE A 12 6.81 -9.96 2.67
C ILE A 12 8.09 -9.12 2.63
N GLY A 13 8.04 -7.93 2.02
CA GLY A 13 9.19 -7.05 1.84
C GLY A 13 9.88 -6.68 3.16
N SER A 14 9.11 -6.44 4.22
CA SER A 14 9.68 -6.09 5.52
C SER A 14 10.47 -7.25 6.15
N PHE A 15 10.04 -8.50 5.95
CA PHE A 15 10.77 -9.68 6.43
C PHE A 15 12.03 -9.94 5.61
N VAL A 16 11.95 -9.74 4.29
CA VAL A 16 13.12 -9.84 3.41
C VAL A 16 14.16 -8.79 3.81
N ALA A 17 13.73 -7.54 4.03
CA ALA A 17 14.60 -6.45 4.47
C ALA A 17 15.29 -6.77 5.79
N GLU A 18 14.54 -7.26 6.79
CA GLU A 18 15.12 -7.72 8.06
C GLU A 18 16.11 -8.87 7.88
N ARG A 19 15.76 -9.84 7.03
CA ARG A 19 16.59 -11.02 6.79
C ARG A 19 17.97 -10.64 6.23
N PHE A 20 18.02 -9.73 5.26
CA PHE A 20 19.27 -9.21 4.70
C PHE A 20 20.04 -8.37 5.72
N LEU A 21 19.36 -7.51 6.49
CA LEU A 21 20.01 -6.71 7.52
C LEU A 21 20.67 -7.59 8.61
N ARG A 22 20.00 -8.65 9.06
CA ARG A 22 20.52 -9.58 10.08
C ARG A 22 21.87 -10.19 9.69
N GLU A 23 22.17 -10.29 8.40
CA GLU A 23 23.43 -10.84 7.84
C GLU A 23 24.43 -9.74 7.45
N GLY A 24 24.16 -8.49 7.84
CA GLY A 24 25.06 -7.37 7.60
C GLY A 24 25.00 -6.77 6.19
N HIS A 25 23.96 -7.04 5.41
CA HIS A 25 23.75 -6.39 4.11
C HIS A 25 23.14 -5.00 4.27
N GLN A 26 23.42 -4.13 3.30
CA GLN A 26 22.79 -2.81 3.21
C GLN A 26 21.48 -2.92 2.45
N VAL A 27 20.42 -2.32 2.98
CA VAL A 27 19.09 -2.35 2.39
C VAL A 27 18.70 -0.96 1.89
N VAL A 28 18.27 -0.90 0.63
CA VAL A 28 17.64 0.25 0.00
C VAL A 28 16.20 -0.14 -0.37
N ILE A 29 15.24 0.74 -0.13
CA ILE A 29 13.82 0.46 -0.37
C ILE A 29 13.24 1.44 -1.38
N ILE A 30 12.45 0.92 -2.33
CA ILE A 30 11.51 1.70 -3.13
C ILE A 30 10.10 1.21 -2.80
N ASP A 31 9.23 2.09 -2.33
CA ASP A 31 7.85 1.73 -1.98
C ASP A 31 6.97 2.98 -2.02
N ASN A 32 5.82 2.93 -2.68
CA ASN A 32 4.90 4.06 -2.79
C ASN A 32 3.93 4.17 -1.59
N ILE A 33 4.00 3.26 -0.62
CA ILE A 33 3.14 3.22 0.58
C ILE A 33 1.65 3.11 0.19
N SER A 34 1.36 2.54 -0.98
CA SER A 34 -0.03 2.30 -1.40
C SER A 34 -0.73 1.32 -0.45
N THR A 35 -0.03 0.23 -0.11
CA THR A 35 -0.42 -0.79 0.87
C THR A 35 0.67 -1.06 1.93
N GLY A 36 1.90 -0.61 1.69
CA GLY A 36 3.00 -0.74 2.64
C GLY A 36 2.80 0.10 3.91
N ASN A 37 3.44 -0.29 5.01
CA ASN A 37 3.45 0.46 6.26
C ASN A 37 4.89 0.69 6.70
N VAL A 38 5.30 1.96 6.77
CA VAL A 38 6.67 2.35 7.19
C VAL A 38 7.06 1.80 8.57
N ASN A 39 6.08 1.57 9.45
CA ASN A 39 6.31 1.00 10.78
C ASN A 39 6.68 -0.49 10.77
N ASN A 40 6.56 -1.17 9.62
CA ASN A 40 7.00 -2.55 9.47
C ASN A 40 8.52 -2.67 9.54
N ILE A 41 9.26 -1.59 9.33
CA ILE A 41 10.72 -1.56 9.43
C ILE A 41 11.15 -0.65 10.57
N LYS A 42 11.93 -1.21 11.50
CA LYS A 42 12.37 -0.50 12.73
C LYS A 42 13.85 -0.23 12.79
N PHE A 43 14.60 -0.66 11.78
CA PHE A 43 16.04 -0.47 11.69
C PHE A 43 16.40 0.66 10.74
N PRO A 44 17.57 1.31 10.90
CA PRO A 44 18.04 2.33 9.97
C PRO A 44 18.22 1.77 8.56
N HIS A 45 17.66 2.45 7.57
CA HIS A 45 17.72 2.06 6.16
C HIS A 45 17.57 3.29 5.26
N THR A 46 17.89 3.15 3.98
CA THR A 46 17.62 4.16 2.96
C THR A 46 16.32 3.81 2.25
N SER A 47 15.42 4.77 2.06
CA SER A 47 14.17 4.53 1.35
C SER A 47 13.80 5.69 0.43
N TYR A 48 13.12 5.35 -0.66
CA TYR A 48 12.57 6.28 -1.63
C TYR A 48 11.08 6.01 -1.81
N ILE A 49 10.26 7.06 -1.61
CA ILE A 49 8.82 6.96 -1.80
C ILE A 49 8.52 7.23 -3.27
N LEU A 50 8.52 6.16 -4.07
CA LEU A 50 8.37 6.20 -5.52
C LEU A 50 7.53 5.02 -5.99
N ASP A 51 6.75 5.24 -7.03
CA ASP A 51 6.17 4.18 -7.84
C ASP A 51 7.26 3.50 -8.68
N VAL A 52 7.22 2.17 -8.78
CA VAL A 52 8.26 1.40 -9.48
C VAL A 52 8.26 1.62 -10.99
N GLU A 53 7.17 2.09 -11.59
CA GLU A 53 7.14 2.51 -12.99
C GLU A 53 7.69 3.93 -13.22
N SER A 54 8.01 4.65 -12.15
CA SER A 54 8.48 6.03 -12.25
C SER A 54 9.88 6.09 -12.87
N PRO A 55 10.13 6.99 -13.85
CA PRO A 55 11.48 7.22 -14.37
C PRO A 55 12.44 7.74 -13.29
N ASN A 56 11.93 8.34 -12.21
CA ASN A 56 12.74 8.83 -11.10
C ASN A 56 13.44 7.70 -10.32
N CYS A 57 13.05 6.44 -10.53
CA CYS A 57 13.75 5.31 -9.93
C CYS A 57 15.21 5.22 -10.41
N GLU A 58 15.53 5.75 -11.59
CA GLU A 58 16.89 5.75 -12.12
C GLU A 58 17.89 6.44 -11.18
N ALA A 59 17.48 7.55 -10.54
CA ALA A 59 18.32 8.26 -9.57
C ALA A 59 18.72 7.38 -8.38
N VAL A 60 17.92 6.36 -8.02
CA VAL A 60 18.26 5.41 -6.97
C VAL A 60 19.42 4.50 -7.42
N PHE A 61 19.39 4.04 -8.66
CA PHE A 61 20.47 3.22 -9.22
C PHE A 61 21.75 4.04 -9.48
N GLU A 62 21.64 5.34 -9.78
CA GLU A 62 22.81 6.23 -9.90
C GLU A 62 23.49 6.50 -8.55
N GLN A 63 22.69 6.65 -7.49
CA GLN A 63 23.20 6.96 -6.15
C GLN A 63 23.74 5.72 -5.42
N HIS A 64 23.35 4.53 -5.84
CA HIS A 64 23.67 3.29 -5.15
C HIS A 64 24.19 2.24 -6.11
N GLU A 65 25.37 1.71 -5.83
CA GLU A 65 25.86 0.48 -6.45
C GLU A 65 25.04 -0.71 -5.93
N ILE A 66 23.96 -1.06 -6.63
CA ILE A 66 23.04 -2.14 -6.28
C ILE A 66 23.58 -3.48 -6.77
N ASP A 67 23.82 -4.41 -5.84
CA ASP A 67 24.28 -5.76 -6.17
C ASP A 67 23.12 -6.68 -6.60
N ALA A 68 21.97 -6.52 -5.96
CA ALA A 68 20.79 -7.34 -6.17
C ALA A 68 19.49 -6.53 -6.03
N VAL A 69 18.52 -6.83 -6.88
CA VAL A 69 17.15 -6.29 -6.80
C VAL A 69 16.19 -7.41 -6.41
N ILE A 70 15.44 -7.21 -5.33
CA ILE A 70 14.33 -8.07 -4.93
C ILE A 70 13.03 -7.32 -5.24
N HIS A 71 12.36 -7.72 -6.31
CA HIS A 71 11.17 -7.05 -6.80
C HIS A 71 9.89 -7.66 -6.21
N LEU A 72 9.39 -7.04 -5.13
CA LEU A 72 8.18 -7.46 -4.41
C LEU A 72 7.03 -6.45 -4.54
N ALA A 73 7.29 -5.24 -5.05
CA ALA A 73 6.25 -4.27 -5.35
C ALA A 73 5.29 -4.84 -6.38
N ALA A 74 4.00 -4.89 -6.03
CA ALA A 74 2.95 -5.38 -6.90
C ALA A 74 1.60 -4.87 -6.42
N GLN A 75 0.67 -4.73 -7.37
CA GLN A 75 -0.74 -4.88 -7.06
C GLN A 75 -0.98 -6.39 -6.86
N VAL A 76 -1.54 -6.79 -5.72
CA VAL A 76 -1.68 -8.22 -5.33
C VAL A 76 -3.11 -8.71 -5.18
N ASP A 77 -4.11 -7.84 -5.35
CA ASP A 77 -5.50 -8.19 -5.15
C ASP A 77 -6.15 -8.63 -6.46
N ILE A 78 -6.54 -9.91 -6.51
CA ILE A 78 -7.19 -10.54 -7.65
C ILE A 78 -8.50 -9.80 -8.00
N VAL A 79 -9.29 -9.38 -7.00
CA VAL A 79 -10.57 -8.69 -7.24
C VAL A 79 -10.32 -7.36 -7.93
N THR A 80 -9.46 -6.52 -7.34
CA THR A 80 -9.05 -5.25 -7.95
C THR A 80 -8.41 -5.45 -9.34
N SER A 81 -7.70 -6.56 -9.60
CA SER A 81 -7.13 -6.82 -10.95
C SER A 81 -8.21 -7.03 -12.02
N VAL A 82 -9.37 -7.58 -11.64
CA VAL A 82 -10.51 -7.78 -12.53
C VAL A 82 -11.29 -6.47 -12.70
N GLU A 83 -11.47 -5.71 -11.62
CA GLU A 83 -12.18 -4.44 -11.63
C GLU A 83 -11.38 -3.33 -12.34
N ASN A 84 -10.06 -3.31 -12.20
CA ASN A 84 -9.15 -2.32 -12.78
C ASN A 84 -7.86 -2.97 -13.34
N PRO A 85 -7.95 -3.69 -14.47
CA PRO A 85 -6.81 -4.37 -15.07
C PRO A 85 -5.72 -3.41 -15.57
N TYR A 86 -6.07 -2.15 -15.86
CA TYR A 86 -5.09 -1.15 -16.26
C TYR A 86 -4.16 -0.78 -15.10
N ALA A 87 -4.71 -0.50 -13.91
CA ALA A 87 -3.91 -0.20 -12.73
C ALA A 87 -3.04 -1.40 -12.31
N ASP A 88 -3.59 -2.61 -12.37
CA ASP A 88 -2.85 -3.86 -12.16
C ASP A 88 -1.65 -3.97 -13.11
N THR A 89 -1.86 -3.78 -14.41
CA THR A 89 -0.81 -3.85 -15.44
C THR A 89 0.24 -2.76 -15.28
N LYS A 90 -0.18 -1.54 -14.91
CA LYS A 90 0.73 -0.41 -14.68
C LYS A 90 1.75 -0.76 -13.60
N SER A 91 1.29 -1.23 -12.44
CA SER A 91 2.19 -1.61 -11.36
C SER A 91 2.98 -2.88 -11.67
N ASN A 92 2.32 -3.93 -12.17
CA ASN A 92 2.92 -5.26 -12.26
C ASN A 92 3.80 -5.47 -13.51
N ILE A 93 3.53 -4.78 -14.62
CA ILE A 93 4.29 -4.93 -15.87
C ILE A 93 5.16 -3.70 -16.14
N LEU A 94 4.60 -2.49 -16.12
CA LEU A 94 5.41 -1.29 -16.37
C LEU A 94 6.43 -1.07 -15.25
N GLY A 95 6.02 -1.29 -14.00
CA GLY A 95 6.92 -1.30 -12.85
C GLY A 95 8.04 -2.34 -12.97
N LEU A 96 7.71 -3.58 -13.34
CA LEU A 96 8.69 -4.65 -13.53
C LEU A 96 9.68 -4.34 -14.64
N THR A 97 9.19 -3.96 -15.82
CA THR A 97 10.03 -3.65 -16.99
C THR A 97 10.96 -2.48 -16.74
N ASN A 98 10.52 -1.44 -16.01
CA ASN A 98 11.38 -0.36 -15.57
C ASN A 98 12.50 -0.88 -14.66
N MET A 99 12.17 -1.69 -13.65
CA MET A 99 13.16 -2.25 -12.72
C MET A 99 14.15 -3.19 -13.41
N LEU A 100 13.70 -4.02 -14.35
CA LEU A 100 14.56 -4.89 -15.17
C LEU A 100 15.48 -4.06 -16.07
N GLN A 101 14.96 -3.01 -16.72
CA GLN A 101 15.73 -2.12 -17.58
C GLN A 101 16.83 -1.39 -16.81
N LEU A 102 16.52 -0.86 -15.63
CA LEU A 102 17.49 -0.21 -14.75
C LEU A 102 18.50 -1.21 -14.21
N SER A 103 18.06 -2.41 -13.83
CA SER A 103 18.95 -3.47 -13.35
C SER A 103 19.99 -3.87 -14.40
N ALA A 104 19.57 -4.03 -15.66
CA ALA A 104 20.48 -4.30 -16.77
C ALA A 104 21.42 -3.11 -17.05
N LYS A 105 20.88 -1.88 -17.09
CA LYS A 105 21.67 -0.66 -17.35
C LYS A 105 22.78 -0.43 -16.33
N TYR A 106 22.50 -0.69 -15.04
CA TYR A 106 23.42 -0.48 -13.93
C TYR A 106 24.12 -1.77 -13.48
N HIS A 107 24.12 -2.81 -14.31
CA HIS A 107 24.87 -4.06 -14.10
C HIS A 107 24.60 -4.76 -12.76
N VAL A 108 23.34 -4.76 -12.31
CA VAL A 108 22.89 -5.55 -11.16
C VAL A 108 23.19 -7.02 -11.42
N ARG A 109 23.78 -7.72 -10.45
CA ARG A 109 24.16 -9.13 -10.61
C ARG A 109 22.97 -10.06 -10.56
N LYS A 110 22.01 -9.76 -9.69
CA LYS A 110 20.85 -10.62 -9.43
C LYS A 110 19.54 -9.86 -9.38
N PHE A 111 18.53 -10.36 -10.07
CA PHE A 111 17.16 -9.89 -9.99
C PHE A 111 16.24 -11.03 -9.54
N ILE A 112 15.54 -10.84 -8.43
CA ILE A 112 14.56 -11.82 -7.92
C ILE A 112 13.16 -11.24 -8.06
N PHE A 113 12.29 -11.95 -8.76
CA PHE A 113 10.91 -11.57 -9.00
C PHE A 113 9.94 -12.41 -8.17
N ALA A 114 9.02 -11.76 -7.46
CA ALA A 114 7.90 -12.43 -6.80
C ALA A 114 6.76 -12.71 -7.78
N SER A 115 6.73 -13.93 -8.31
CA SER A 115 5.60 -14.53 -9.01
C SER A 115 4.63 -15.19 -8.02
N SER A 116 3.65 -15.94 -8.50
CA SER A 116 2.56 -16.50 -7.68
C SER A 116 2.05 -17.83 -8.24
N ALA A 117 1.48 -18.66 -7.37
CA ALA A 117 0.73 -19.85 -7.75
C ALA A 117 -0.44 -19.55 -8.71
N ALA A 118 -0.94 -18.31 -8.76
CA ALA A 118 -2.02 -17.87 -9.65
C ALA A 118 -1.73 -18.11 -11.15
N VAL A 119 -0.45 -18.27 -11.54
CA VAL A 119 -0.06 -18.58 -12.91
C VAL A 119 -0.56 -19.96 -13.36
N TYR A 120 -0.77 -20.89 -12.44
CA TYR A 120 -1.18 -22.26 -12.77
C TYR A 120 -2.66 -22.36 -13.16
N GLY A 121 -3.52 -21.51 -12.58
CA GLY A 121 -4.97 -21.58 -12.77
C GLY A 121 -5.62 -22.80 -12.10
N THR A 122 -6.74 -23.25 -12.67
CA THR A 122 -7.55 -24.35 -12.11
C THR A 122 -7.10 -25.70 -12.67
N THR A 123 -6.71 -26.62 -11.79
CA THR A 123 -6.26 -27.97 -12.15
C THR A 123 -6.54 -28.99 -11.04
N GLN A 124 -6.62 -30.27 -11.41
CA GLN A 124 -6.74 -31.40 -10.48
C GLN A 124 -5.41 -32.13 -10.24
N GLU A 125 -4.37 -31.83 -11.02
CA GLU A 125 -3.04 -32.41 -10.85
C GLU A 125 -2.33 -31.75 -9.67
N MET A 126 -1.84 -32.56 -8.72
CA MET A 126 -1.13 -32.10 -7.53
C MET A 126 -0.07 -33.14 -7.11
N PRO A 127 1.08 -32.72 -6.56
CA PRO A 127 1.54 -31.33 -6.45
C PRO A 127 1.99 -30.76 -7.79
N LEU A 128 1.84 -29.45 -7.99
CA LEU A 128 2.19 -28.76 -9.24
C LEU A 128 3.70 -28.48 -9.32
N SER A 129 4.36 -28.94 -10.37
CA SER A 129 5.75 -28.61 -10.68
C SER A 129 5.85 -27.35 -11.54
N GLU A 130 7.06 -26.79 -11.66
CA GLU A 130 7.37 -25.64 -12.50
C GLU A 130 7.12 -25.91 -13.99
N SER A 131 7.24 -27.17 -14.41
CA SER A 131 7.00 -27.64 -15.78
C SER A 131 5.52 -27.73 -16.16
N TYR A 132 4.59 -27.57 -15.21
CA TYR A 132 3.16 -27.61 -15.50
C TYR A 132 2.75 -26.39 -16.35
N LEU A 133 1.85 -26.63 -17.31
CA LEU A 133 1.38 -25.60 -18.22
C LEU A 133 0.57 -24.52 -17.45
N CYS A 134 1.06 -23.29 -17.48
CA CYS A 134 0.41 -22.15 -16.83
C CYS A 134 -0.85 -21.72 -17.59
N LYS A 135 -1.97 -21.61 -16.89
CA LYS A 135 -3.28 -21.18 -17.43
C LYS A 135 -3.97 -20.23 -16.45
N PRO A 136 -3.42 -19.03 -16.21
CA PRO A 136 -3.97 -18.10 -15.23
C PRO A 136 -5.42 -17.72 -15.57
N VAL A 137 -6.23 -17.55 -14.53
CA VAL A 137 -7.68 -17.25 -14.64
C VAL A 137 -8.03 -15.80 -14.29
N SER A 138 -7.03 -14.98 -13.95
CA SER A 138 -7.19 -13.58 -13.57
C SER A 138 -6.15 -12.68 -14.23
N PRO A 139 -6.43 -11.37 -14.42
CA PRO A 139 -5.44 -10.40 -14.88
C PRO A 139 -4.17 -10.38 -14.03
N TYR A 140 -4.30 -10.46 -12.70
CA TYR A 140 -3.16 -10.61 -11.79
C TYR A 140 -2.29 -11.82 -12.15
N GLY A 141 -2.89 -13.01 -12.31
CA GLY A 141 -2.15 -14.23 -12.68
C GLY A 141 -1.50 -14.13 -14.06
N ILE A 142 -2.17 -13.49 -15.02
CA ILE A 142 -1.61 -13.19 -16.36
C ILE A 142 -0.38 -12.31 -16.21
N ASN A 143 -0.47 -11.22 -15.43
CA ASN A 143 0.63 -10.28 -15.26
C ASN A 143 1.82 -10.90 -14.52
N LYS A 144 1.60 -11.80 -13.56
CA LYS A 144 2.69 -12.57 -12.94
C LYS A 144 3.38 -13.49 -13.95
N LEU A 145 2.63 -14.21 -14.78
CA LEU A 145 3.21 -15.06 -15.83
C LEU A 145 3.95 -14.24 -16.89
N LEU A 146 3.39 -13.11 -17.33
CA LEU A 146 4.09 -12.18 -18.23
C LEU A 146 5.39 -11.67 -17.61
N GLY A 147 5.40 -11.41 -16.31
CA GLY A 147 6.61 -11.02 -15.60
C GLY A 147 7.70 -12.09 -15.62
N GLU A 148 7.34 -13.37 -15.56
CA GLU A 148 8.29 -14.47 -15.73
C GLU A 148 8.91 -14.46 -17.13
N TYR A 149 8.12 -14.24 -18.19
CA TYR A 149 8.64 -14.12 -19.55
C TYR A 149 9.56 -12.91 -19.72
N TYR A 150 9.23 -11.76 -19.12
CA TYR A 150 10.12 -10.60 -19.13
C TYR A 150 11.46 -10.92 -18.44
N CYS A 151 11.43 -11.58 -17.30
CA CYS A 151 12.64 -12.00 -16.59
C CYS A 151 13.51 -12.94 -17.43
N GLU A 152 12.90 -13.95 -18.07
CA GLU A 152 13.59 -14.85 -18.99
C GLU A 152 14.25 -14.08 -20.15
N LYS A 153 13.50 -13.18 -20.80
CA LYS A 153 14.03 -12.39 -21.92
C LYS A 153 15.13 -11.44 -21.50
N TRP A 154 15.10 -10.90 -20.30
CA TRP A 154 16.19 -10.05 -19.80
C TRP A 154 17.47 -10.84 -19.53
N LYS A 155 17.36 -12.10 -19.09
CA LYS A 155 18.51 -12.99 -19.01
C LYS A 155 19.08 -13.28 -20.41
N GLU A 156 18.24 -13.58 -21.39
CA GLU A 156 18.68 -13.87 -22.76
C GLU A 156 19.35 -12.67 -23.45
N LEU A 157 18.76 -11.47 -23.31
CA LEU A 157 19.19 -10.28 -24.05
C LEU A 157 20.32 -9.50 -23.37
N TYR A 158 20.35 -9.48 -22.04
CA TYR A 158 21.24 -8.62 -21.26
C TYR A 158 22.11 -9.39 -20.24
N ASP A 159 22.04 -10.72 -20.24
CA ASP A 159 22.73 -11.61 -19.29
C ASP A 159 22.41 -11.36 -17.79
N LEU A 160 21.37 -10.58 -17.50
CA LEU A 160 20.92 -10.30 -16.12
C LEU A 160 20.42 -11.60 -15.47
N SER A 161 21.07 -12.07 -14.39
CA SER A 161 20.64 -13.27 -13.65
C SER A 161 19.26 -13.03 -13.02
N THR A 162 18.21 -13.64 -13.57
CA THR A 162 16.83 -13.48 -13.11
C THR A 162 16.31 -14.77 -12.49
N LEU A 163 15.73 -14.67 -11.29
CA LEU A 163 15.06 -15.80 -10.64
C LEU A 163 13.64 -15.40 -10.24
N CYS A 164 12.67 -16.17 -10.69
CA CYS A 164 11.27 -15.98 -10.37
C CYS A 164 10.84 -17.01 -9.32
N PHE A 165 10.25 -16.55 -8.22
CA PHE A 165 9.62 -17.43 -7.25
C PHE A 165 8.12 -17.41 -7.40
N ARG A 166 7.52 -18.58 -7.69
CA ARG A 166 6.07 -18.76 -7.59
C ARG A 166 5.73 -19.05 -6.14
N PHE A 167 5.28 -18.03 -5.42
CA PHE A 167 4.89 -18.18 -4.03
C PHE A 167 3.61 -19.02 -3.92
N ALA A 168 3.60 -19.95 -2.97
CA ALA A 168 2.36 -20.52 -2.43
C ALA A 168 1.63 -19.48 -1.54
N ASN A 169 0.69 -19.92 -0.69
CA ASN A 169 -0.07 -19.01 0.16
C ASN A 169 0.77 -18.51 1.34
N VAL A 170 1.46 -17.39 1.14
CA VAL A 170 2.30 -16.78 2.18
C VAL A 170 1.43 -16.24 3.32
N TYR A 171 1.82 -16.53 4.57
CA TYR A 171 1.15 -16.00 5.76
C TYR A 171 2.14 -15.64 6.86
N GLY A 172 1.74 -14.73 7.76
CA GLY A 172 2.62 -14.31 8.84
C GLY A 172 2.21 -12.98 9.51
N PRO A 173 2.99 -12.53 10.49
CA PRO A 173 2.86 -11.18 11.07
C PRO A 173 2.90 -10.09 10.00
N ARG A 174 2.26 -8.92 10.24
CA ARG A 174 2.23 -7.76 9.32
C ARG A 174 1.45 -7.98 8.02
N GLN A 175 0.88 -9.17 7.82
CA GLN A 175 0.01 -9.44 6.69
C GLN A 175 -1.29 -8.63 6.81
N GLY A 176 -1.64 -7.90 5.75
CA GLY A 176 -2.95 -7.27 5.62
C GLY A 176 -4.05 -8.28 5.28
N THR A 177 -5.29 -7.83 5.17
CA THR A 177 -6.44 -8.68 4.80
C THR A 177 -6.56 -8.93 3.29
N ILE A 178 -5.70 -8.31 2.49
CA ILE A 178 -5.74 -8.32 1.02
C ILE A 178 -4.64 -9.26 0.48
N GLY A 179 -4.95 -10.00 -0.59
CA GLY A 179 -4.01 -10.88 -1.32
C GLY A 179 -4.12 -12.38 -1.00
N GLU A 180 -3.25 -13.18 -1.62
CA GLU A 180 -3.19 -14.63 -1.42
C GLU A 180 -2.76 -14.99 0.02
N GLY A 181 -3.44 -15.96 0.64
CA GLY A 181 -3.23 -16.26 2.07
C GLY A 181 -4.05 -15.38 3.03
N GLY A 182 -4.83 -14.42 2.50
CA GLY A 182 -5.65 -13.50 3.30
C GLY A 182 -6.65 -14.16 4.25
N VAL A 183 -7.01 -15.44 4.07
CA VAL A 183 -7.89 -16.15 5.02
C VAL A 183 -7.26 -16.23 6.42
N VAL A 184 -5.93 -16.38 6.52
CA VAL A 184 -5.24 -16.44 7.81
C VAL A 184 -5.35 -15.08 8.52
N SER A 185 -4.99 -13.99 7.85
CA SER A 185 -5.09 -12.64 8.45
C SER A 185 -6.54 -12.24 8.75
N ILE A 186 -7.50 -12.55 7.87
CA ILE A 186 -8.94 -12.31 8.10
C ILE A 186 -9.42 -13.05 9.35
N PHE A 187 -9.02 -14.30 9.54
CA PHE A 187 -9.42 -15.07 10.71
C PHE A 187 -8.73 -14.53 11.97
N MET A 188 -7.44 -14.20 11.91
CA MET A 188 -6.72 -13.61 13.05
C MET A 188 -7.35 -12.28 13.51
N GLU A 189 -7.73 -11.39 12.58
CA GLU A 189 -8.44 -10.15 12.91
C GLU A 189 -9.81 -10.41 13.52
N ARG A 190 -10.58 -11.36 12.98
CA ARG A 190 -11.89 -11.71 13.52
C ARG A 190 -11.79 -12.32 14.92
N VAL A 191 -10.83 -13.21 15.15
CA VAL A 191 -10.54 -13.75 16.48
C VAL A 191 -10.16 -12.62 17.44
N ARG A 192 -9.27 -11.71 17.03
CA ARG A 192 -8.86 -10.55 17.83
C ARG A 192 -10.03 -9.66 18.20
N ASP A 193 -10.94 -9.43 17.26
CA ASP A 193 -12.08 -8.52 17.39
C ASP A 193 -13.32 -9.20 18.00
N GLY A 194 -13.27 -10.51 18.30
CA GLY A 194 -14.42 -11.27 18.80
C GLY A 194 -15.56 -11.42 17.76
N LYS A 195 -15.24 -11.38 16.47
CA LYS A 195 -16.19 -11.48 15.35
C LYS A 195 -16.25 -12.89 14.78
N GLU A 196 -17.40 -13.24 14.21
CA GLU A 196 -17.67 -14.56 13.66
C GLU A 196 -16.75 -14.91 12.48
N LEU A 197 -16.29 -16.17 12.44
CA LEU A 197 -15.46 -16.72 11.37
C LEU A 197 -16.33 -17.25 10.23
N VAL A 198 -16.18 -16.70 9.03
CA VAL A 198 -16.96 -17.11 7.85
C VAL A 198 -16.17 -18.09 7.00
N ILE A 199 -16.68 -19.30 6.84
CA ILE A 199 -16.15 -20.34 5.95
C ILE A 199 -17.05 -20.45 4.72
N TYR A 200 -16.44 -20.39 3.54
CA TYR A 200 -17.12 -20.68 2.29
C TYR A 200 -16.99 -22.18 1.99
N GLY A 201 -18.12 -22.88 1.89
CA GLY A 201 -18.17 -24.33 1.72
C GLY A 201 -17.99 -25.10 3.03
N THR A 202 -17.43 -26.31 2.92
CA THR A 202 -17.25 -27.23 4.06
C THR A 202 -16.07 -26.87 4.95
N GLY A 203 -15.07 -26.15 4.41
CA GLY A 203 -13.77 -25.91 5.05
C GLY A 203 -12.70 -26.94 4.69
N GLU A 204 -13.03 -27.93 3.87
CA GLU A 204 -12.13 -29.00 3.43
C GLU A 204 -11.23 -28.61 2.24
N GLN A 205 -11.43 -27.43 1.67
CA GLN A 205 -10.51 -26.91 0.67
C GLN A 205 -9.11 -26.71 1.28
N THR A 206 -8.08 -27.12 0.55
CA THR A 206 -6.70 -27.11 1.02
C THR A 206 -5.87 -26.04 0.31
N ARG A 207 -4.90 -25.50 1.04
CA ARG A 207 -3.85 -24.63 0.51
C ARG A 207 -2.49 -25.06 1.05
N ASP A 208 -1.46 -24.75 0.28
CA ASP A 208 -0.06 -24.80 0.71
C ASP A 208 0.30 -23.47 1.37
N PHE A 209 0.19 -23.44 2.70
CA PHE A 209 0.52 -22.27 3.50
C PHE A 209 2.01 -22.26 3.85
N ILE A 210 2.72 -21.22 3.41
CA ILE A 210 4.14 -21.03 3.71
C ILE A 210 4.35 -19.83 4.62
N TYR A 211 5.14 -20.01 5.68
CA TYR A 211 5.42 -18.94 6.62
C TYR A 211 6.36 -17.88 6.01
N VAL A 212 6.11 -16.60 6.29
CA VAL A 212 6.84 -15.49 5.67
C VAL A 212 8.36 -15.50 5.93
N GLU A 213 8.82 -16.02 7.07
CA GLU A 213 10.27 -16.11 7.32
C GLU A 213 10.94 -17.19 6.46
N ASP A 214 10.23 -18.27 6.15
CA ASP A 214 10.69 -19.30 5.21
C ASP A 214 10.83 -18.71 3.80
N VAL A 215 9.89 -17.84 3.40
CA VAL A 215 9.97 -17.08 2.14
C VAL A 215 11.17 -16.14 2.14
N ALA A 216 11.37 -15.38 3.21
CA ALA A 216 12.48 -14.44 3.32
C ALA A 216 13.85 -15.15 3.28
N GLU A 217 13.96 -16.31 3.94
CA GLU A 217 15.16 -17.15 3.88
C GLU A 217 15.45 -17.65 2.46
N ALA A 218 14.44 -18.14 1.73
CA ALA A 218 14.63 -18.61 0.35
C ALA A 218 15.15 -17.51 -0.57
N ILE A 219 14.56 -16.31 -0.47
CA ILE A 219 14.98 -15.14 -1.25
C ILE A 219 16.41 -14.74 -0.91
N PHE A 220 16.76 -14.74 0.38
CA PHE A 220 18.11 -14.43 0.84
C PHE A 220 19.15 -15.42 0.29
N LEU A 221 18.91 -16.72 0.43
CA LEU A 221 19.82 -17.75 -0.08
C LEU A 221 19.97 -17.64 -1.60
N ALA A 222 18.86 -17.48 -2.31
CA ALA A 222 18.85 -17.39 -3.76
C ALA A 222 19.56 -16.15 -4.31
N ALA A 223 19.58 -15.04 -3.56
CA ALA A 223 20.32 -13.84 -3.93
C ALA A 223 21.83 -14.06 -4.00
N GLY A 224 22.36 -15.08 -3.30
CA GLY A 224 23.76 -15.50 -3.35
C GLY A 224 24.08 -16.52 -4.44
N THR A 225 23.12 -16.87 -5.31
CA THR A 225 23.30 -17.90 -6.35
C THR A 225 23.25 -17.33 -7.76
N GLU A 226 23.94 -17.99 -8.69
CA GLU A 226 23.88 -17.67 -10.12
C GLU A 226 22.65 -18.28 -10.83
N HIS A 227 21.88 -19.12 -10.14
CA HIS A 227 20.78 -19.86 -10.74
C HIS A 227 19.68 -18.93 -11.27
N SER A 228 19.33 -19.06 -12.55
CA SER A 228 18.24 -18.30 -13.19
C SER A 228 17.10 -19.23 -13.58
N GLY A 229 15.89 -18.69 -13.68
CA GLY A 229 14.70 -19.44 -14.10
C GLY A 229 13.53 -19.23 -13.15
N VAL A 230 12.68 -20.26 -13.03
CA VAL A 230 11.47 -20.23 -12.22
C VAL A 230 11.50 -21.36 -11.21
N MET A 231 11.14 -21.07 -9.96
CA MET A 231 11.06 -22.04 -8.87
C MET A 231 9.78 -21.84 -8.06
N ASN A 232 9.16 -22.93 -7.65
CA ASN A 232 8.10 -22.91 -6.67
C ASN A 232 8.68 -22.68 -5.26
N LEU A 233 8.07 -21.76 -4.53
CA LEU A 233 8.43 -21.48 -3.14
C LEU A 233 7.22 -21.80 -2.25
N SER A 234 7.27 -22.99 -1.66
CA SER A 234 6.15 -23.62 -0.99
C SER A 234 6.61 -24.58 0.10
N THR A 235 5.67 -25.15 0.85
CA THR A 235 5.95 -26.24 1.79
C THR A 235 5.75 -27.63 1.17
N CYS A 236 5.06 -27.71 0.03
CA CYS A 236 4.58 -28.96 -0.57
C CYS A 236 3.67 -29.75 0.40
N THR A 237 2.88 -29.04 1.21
CA THR A 237 1.92 -29.63 2.16
C THR A 237 0.50 -29.11 1.93
N GLU A 238 -0.50 -29.87 2.37
CA GLU A 238 -1.91 -29.51 2.32
C GLU A 238 -2.45 -29.24 3.71
N ASN A 239 -2.97 -28.03 3.92
CA ASN A 239 -3.69 -27.69 5.15
C ASN A 239 -5.07 -27.16 4.78
N SER A 240 -6.11 -27.68 5.42
CA SER A 240 -7.49 -27.24 5.17
C SER A 240 -7.83 -26.01 6.01
N ILE A 241 -8.95 -25.35 5.66
CA ILE A 241 -9.50 -24.27 6.51
C ILE A 241 -9.95 -24.84 7.86
N ASN A 242 -10.42 -26.10 7.91
CA ASN A 242 -10.73 -26.76 9.16
C ASN A 242 -9.47 -26.98 10.04
N THR A 243 -8.32 -27.36 9.45
CA THR A 243 -7.04 -27.44 10.19
C THR A 243 -6.62 -26.08 10.79
N LEU A 244 -6.79 -24.98 10.04
CA LEU A 244 -6.56 -23.63 10.56
C LEU A 244 -7.43 -23.33 11.79
N ILE A 245 -8.71 -23.70 11.74
CA ILE A 245 -9.67 -23.47 12.83
C ILE A 245 -9.34 -24.31 14.05
N GLU A 246 -8.95 -25.57 13.88
CA GLU A 246 -8.53 -26.44 14.97
C GLU A 246 -7.34 -25.82 15.72
N ILE A 247 -6.31 -25.38 14.99
CA ILE A 247 -5.15 -24.71 15.59
C ILE A 247 -5.57 -23.40 16.28
N LEU A 248 -6.42 -22.58 15.66
CA LEU A 248 -6.92 -21.36 16.30
C LEU A 248 -7.74 -21.64 17.57
N SER A 249 -8.50 -22.74 17.61
CA SER A 249 -9.27 -23.15 18.79
C SER A 249 -8.36 -23.52 19.96
N GLU A 250 -7.20 -24.12 19.68
CA GLU A 250 -6.18 -24.39 20.70
C GLU A 250 -5.52 -23.09 21.21
N LEU A 251 -5.26 -22.12 20.32
CA LEU A 251 -4.59 -20.86 20.66
C LEU A 251 -5.52 -19.85 21.35
N HIS A 252 -6.82 -19.93 21.08
CA HIS A 252 -7.83 -19.00 21.57
C HIS A 252 -9.04 -19.76 22.13
N PRO A 253 -9.04 -20.12 23.44
CA PRO A 253 -10.10 -20.92 24.06
C PRO A 253 -11.51 -20.31 23.96
N SER A 254 -11.62 -19.01 23.75
CA SER A 254 -12.89 -18.28 23.52
C SER A 254 -13.15 -18.00 22.04
N LEU A 255 -12.88 -18.98 21.16
CA LEU A 255 -12.97 -18.78 19.71
C LEU A 255 -14.39 -18.32 19.31
N PRO A 256 -14.52 -17.27 18.46
CA PRO A 256 -15.82 -16.84 17.97
C PRO A 256 -16.59 -17.94 17.22
N SER A 257 -17.90 -17.77 17.10
CA SER A 257 -18.76 -18.66 16.33
C SER A 257 -18.31 -18.77 14.87
N ILE A 258 -18.51 -19.95 14.29
CA ILE A 258 -18.20 -20.26 12.90
C ILE A 258 -19.49 -20.27 12.09
N ILE A 259 -19.54 -19.46 11.04
CA ILE A 259 -20.62 -19.43 10.06
C ILE A 259 -20.14 -20.10 8.77
N ARG A 260 -20.89 -21.09 8.30
CA ARG A 260 -20.67 -21.71 7.00
C ARG A 260 -21.66 -21.14 5.97
N VAL A 261 -21.13 -20.69 4.84
CA VAL A 261 -21.90 -20.17 3.71
C VAL A 261 -21.58 -20.98 2.45
N ASN A 262 -22.33 -20.75 1.37
CA ASN A 262 -22.10 -21.43 0.09
C ASN A 262 -20.68 -21.17 -0.44
N SER A 263 -20.10 -22.16 -1.11
CA SER A 263 -18.80 -22.03 -1.78
C SER A 263 -18.81 -20.90 -2.81
N ARG A 264 -17.67 -20.23 -2.99
CA ARG A 264 -17.53 -19.19 -4.00
C ARG A 264 -17.33 -19.83 -5.39
N PRO A 265 -18.02 -19.36 -6.44
CA PRO A 265 -17.73 -19.79 -7.80
C PRO A 265 -16.27 -19.51 -8.16
N GLY A 266 -15.59 -20.52 -8.73
CA GLY A 266 -14.19 -20.40 -9.15
C GLY A 266 -13.14 -20.58 -8.04
N ASP A 267 -13.55 -20.87 -6.79
CA ASP A 267 -12.59 -21.14 -5.72
C ASP A 267 -11.86 -22.47 -5.96
N ILE A 268 -10.54 -22.44 -5.86
CA ILE A 268 -9.69 -23.61 -6.07
C ILE A 268 -9.88 -24.56 -4.89
N TYR A 269 -10.16 -25.84 -5.15
CA TYR A 269 -10.40 -26.80 -4.07
C TYR A 269 -9.10 -27.26 -3.39
N ARG A 270 -8.05 -27.55 -4.18
CA ARG A 270 -6.72 -27.95 -3.71
C ARG A 270 -5.65 -27.12 -4.39
N SER A 271 -4.61 -26.72 -3.66
CA SER A 271 -3.45 -26.00 -4.21
C SER A 271 -2.19 -26.39 -3.47
N VAL A 272 -1.28 -27.10 -4.16
CA VAL A 272 -0.01 -27.59 -3.62
C VAL A 272 1.06 -27.45 -4.67
N LEU A 273 2.20 -26.87 -4.30
CA LEU A 273 3.32 -26.71 -5.22
C LEU A 273 4.47 -27.64 -4.81
N ASN A 274 5.04 -28.34 -5.78
CA ASN A 274 6.25 -29.13 -5.60
C ASN A 274 7.45 -28.18 -5.58
N ASN A 275 8.26 -28.24 -4.52
CA ASN A 275 9.44 -27.40 -4.30
C ASN A 275 10.78 -28.15 -4.46
N GLU A 276 10.78 -29.34 -5.07
CA GLU A 276 11.99 -30.18 -5.19
C GLU A 276 13.12 -29.50 -5.97
N LEU A 277 12.79 -28.70 -7.00
CA LEU A 277 13.78 -27.93 -7.75
C LEU A 277 14.49 -26.92 -6.85
N LEU A 278 13.75 -26.19 -6.02
CA LEU A 278 14.29 -25.24 -5.05
C LEU A 278 15.17 -25.95 -4.01
N ARG A 279 14.69 -27.07 -3.45
CA ARG A 279 15.41 -27.86 -2.44
C ARG A 279 16.75 -28.37 -2.94
N SER A 280 16.75 -28.97 -4.13
CA SER A 280 17.96 -29.56 -4.74
C SER A 280 18.96 -28.51 -5.24
N THR A 281 18.49 -27.32 -5.65
CA THR A 281 19.35 -26.31 -6.27
C THR A 281 19.88 -25.26 -5.29
N ILE A 282 19.04 -24.78 -4.38
CA ILE A 282 19.38 -23.69 -3.44
C ILE A 282 19.64 -24.23 -2.02
N ASN A 283 19.47 -25.54 -1.81
CA ASN A 283 19.59 -26.19 -0.49
C ASN A 283 18.70 -25.52 0.57
N TRP A 284 17.49 -25.14 0.16
CA TRP A 284 16.49 -24.55 1.03
C TRP A 284 15.40 -25.58 1.37
N THR A 285 14.91 -25.55 2.60
CA THR A 285 13.74 -26.32 3.04
C THR A 285 12.92 -25.47 4.00
N PRO A 286 11.58 -25.58 4.02
CA PRO A 286 10.76 -24.86 4.99
C PRO A 286 11.14 -25.29 6.41
N LYS A 287 11.34 -24.33 7.31
CA LYS A 287 11.74 -24.55 8.70
C LYS A 287 10.55 -24.53 9.66
N TYR A 288 9.46 -23.86 9.29
CA TYR A 288 8.28 -23.73 10.13
C TYR A 288 7.17 -24.68 9.69
N SER A 289 6.62 -25.44 10.63
CA SER A 289 5.33 -26.09 10.43
C SER A 289 4.20 -25.06 10.35
N PHE A 290 3.05 -25.47 9.80
CA PHE A 290 1.86 -24.60 9.76
C PHE A 290 1.44 -24.12 11.16
N LYS A 291 1.52 -25.00 12.16
CA LYS A 291 1.19 -24.67 13.55
C LYS A 291 2.17 -23.65 14.15
N GLU A 292 3.47 -23.82 13.95
CA GLU A 292 4.48 -22.88 14.49
C GLU A 292 4.36 -21.49 13.88
N GLY A 293 4.18 -21.39 12.56
CA GLY A 293 3.94 -20.10 11.91
C GLY A 293 2.63 -19.45 12.37
N LEU A 294 1.57 -20.23 12.60
CA LEU A 294 0.30 -19.71 13.13
C LEU A 294 0.43 -19.18 14.56
N ILE A 295 1.24 -19.82 15.42
CA ILE A 295 1.54 -19.33 16.77
C ILE A 295 2.17 -17.94 16.68
N GLN A 296 3.21 -17.76 15.86
CA GLN A 296 3.89 -16.47 15.70
C GLN A 296 2.95 -15.40 15.15
N THR A 297 2.12 -15.77 14.18
CA THR A 297 1.13 -14.88 13.57
C THR A 297 0.08 -14.45 14.60
N TYR A 298 -0.49 -15.40 15.34
CA TYR A 298 -1.48 -15.14 16.39
C TYR A 298 -0.93 -14.21 17.47
N GLU A 299 0.27 -14.49 18.00
CA GLU A 299 0.91 -13.64 19.01
C GLU A 299 1.11 -12.20 18.52
N TRP A 300 1.42 -12.01 17.23
CA TRP A 300 1.56 -10.68 16.66
C TRP A 300 0.22 -9.92 16.64
N PHE A 301 -0.86 -10.53 16.12
CA PHE A 301 -2.18 -9.92 16.08
C PHE A 301 -2.74 -9.61 17.48
N MET A 302 -2.50 -10.49 18.45
CA MET A 302 -2.96 -10.29 19.83
C MET A 302 -2.16 -9.21 20.58
N ARG A 303 -0.84 -9.10 20.33
CA ARG A 303 0.00 -8.04 20.94
C ARG A 303 -0.39 -6.65 20.44
N GLU A 304 -0.77 -6.53 19.17
CA GLU A 304 -1.23 -5.26 18.61
C GLU A 304 -2.46 -4.73 19.37
N SER A 305 -3.41 -5.61 19.72
CA SER A 305 -4.56 -5.29 20.57
C SER A 305 -4.17 -4.76 21.95
N GLN A 306 -3.14 -5.35 22.58
CA GLN A 306 -2.62 -4.88 23.88
C GLN A 306 -1.92 -3.52 23.80
N SER A 307 -1.27 -3.19 22.69
CA SER A 307 -0.66 -1.87 22.49
C SER A 307 -1.72 -0.77 22.33
N LEU A 308 -2.84 -1.10 21.67
CA LEU A 308 -4.00 -0.23 21.51
C LEU A 308 -4.78 -0.06 22.83
N THR A 309 -4.92 -1.12 23.63
CA THR A 309 -5.55 -1.05 24.97
C THR A 309 -4.65 -0.44 26.05
N LYS A 310 -3.32 -0.63 26.01
CA LYS A 310 -2.38 0.09 26.91
C LYS A 310 -2.37 1.59 26.63
N LYS A 311 -2.38 2.01 25.36
CA LYS A 311 -2.57 3.44 25.00
C LYS A 311 -3.87 4.00 25.60
N LYS A 312 -4.97 3.23 25.58
CA LYS A 312 -6.25 3.59 26.25
C LYS A 312 -6.19 3.60 27.80
N LYS A 313 -5.32 2.80 28.44
CA LYS A 313 -5.20 2.73 29.92
C LYS A 313 -4.23 3.77 30.51
N THR A 314 -3.23 4.23 29.76
CA THR A 314 -2.37 5.35 30.20
C THR A 314 -3.01 6.72 29.99
N SER A 315 -4.13 6.81 29.28
CA SER A 315 -4.88 8.05 29.07
C SER A 315 -6.02 8.28 30.07
N THR A 316 -6.26 7.37 31.03
CA THR A 316 -7.26 7.58 32.09
C THR A 316 -6.70 8.40 33.25
N ASN A 317 -6.37 9.67 32.99
CA ASN A 317 -6.42 10.76 33.97
C ASN A 317 -6.34 12.13 33.28
N SER A 318 -7.19 12.33 32.28
CA SER A 318 -7.77 13.64 31.95
C SER A 318 -8.87 13.38 30.92
N SER A 319 -10.06 13.86 31.24
CA SER A 319 -11.27 13.81 30.43
C SER A 319 -11.04 14.17 28.97
N THR A 320 -11.19 13.20 28.08
CA THR A 320 -11.56 13.45 26.67
C THR A 320 -12.21 12.20 26.08
N LEU A 321 -13.44 12.40 25.62
CA LEU A 321 -14.17 11.48 24.74
C LEU A 321 -13.34 11.25 23.48
N TYR A 322 -12.75 10.08 23.35
CA TYR A 322 -12.15 9.62 22.10
C TYR A 322 -12.54 8.15 21.85
N ASN A 323 -12.93 7.92 20.60
CA ASN A 323 -13.02 6.64 19.89
C ASN A 323 -14.40 6.01 19.79
N ASP A 324 -15.16 6.52 18.81
CA ASP A 324 -15.73 5.67 17.74
C ASP A 324 -15.66 6.38 16.37
N GLU A 325 -15.71 7.72 16.32
CA GLU A 325 -15.48 8.49 15.08
C GLU A 325 -14.05 8.41 14.53
N GLN A 326 -13.03 8.15 15.38
CA GLN A 326 -11.62 8.23 14.97
C GLN A 326 -11.19 7.03 14.09
N ILE A 327 -11.85 5.88 14.21
CA ILE A 327 -11.57 4.69 13.38
C ILE A 327 -12.34 4.75 12.05
N GLN A 328 -13.55 5.31 12.04
CA GLN A 328 -14.25 5.61 10.79
C GLN A 328 -13.57 6.75 10.01
N ASN A 329 -13.01 7.75 10.69
CA ASN A 329 -12.33 8.88 10.04
C ASN A 329 -10.89 8.59 9.58
N GLU A 330 -10.17 7.63 10.20
CA GLU A 330 -8.88 7.15 9.66
C GLU A 330 -9.06 6.40 8.34
N LEU A 331 -10.18 5.69 8.17
CA LEU A 331 -10.58 5.12 6.89
C LEU A 331 -11.02 6.18 5.89
N LEU A 332 -11.73 7.24 6.32
CA LEU A 332 -12.19 8.30 5.43
C LEU A 332 -11.06 9.24 4.96
N GLY A 333 -10.05 9.56 5.77
CA GLY A 333 -9.04 10.58 5.40
C GLY A 333 -8.06 10.15 4.30
N SER A 334 -7.54 8.91 4.36
CA SER A 334 -6.65 8.39 3.31
C SER A 334 -7.42 7.84 2.11
N ALA A 335 -8.66 7.40 2.33
CA ALA A 335 -9.60 7.06 1.28
C ALA A 335 -10.01 8.32 0.53
N LEU A 336 -10.73 9.31 1.11
CA LEU A 336 -11.26 10.50 0.41
C LEU A 336 -10.23 11.18 -0.50
N SER A 337 -8.98 11.30 -0.02
CA SER A 337 -7.90 11.94 -0.80
C SER A 337 -7.58 11.17 -2.09
N ARG A 338 -7.59 9.83 -2.05
CA ARG A 338 -7.39 8.93 -3.21
C ARG A 338 -8.69 8.62 -3.95
N ASN A 339 -9.84 8.70 -3.27
CA ASN A 339 -11.10 8.10 -3.69
C ASN A 339 -12.11 9.08 -4.29
N ILE A 340 -11.98 10.39 -4.14
CA ILE A 340 -12.93 11.30 -4.80
C ILE A 340 -12.82 11.23 -6.34
N ARG A 341 -11.66 10.80 -6.87
CA ARG A 341 -11.51 10.57 -8.31
C ARG A 341 -11.73 9.12 -8.74
N SER A 342 -11.70 8.15 -7.80
CA SER A 342 -11.74 6.71 -8.10
C SER A 342 -12.87 5.91 -7.46
N LEU A 343 -13.76 6.53 -6.66
CA LEU A 343 -14.96 5.85 -6.18
C LEU A 343 -16.02 5.80 -7.28
N TYR A 344 -16.69 4.66 -7.35
CA TYR A 344 -17.95 4.42 -8.04
C TYR A 344 -19.11 5.24 -7.45
N LEU A 345 -18.93 6.55 -7.40
CA LEU A 345 -20.01 7.52 -7.42
C LEU A 345 -19.90 8.17 -8.79
N SER A 346 -21.02 8.34 -9.49
CA SER A 346 -21.00 9.05 -10.77
C SER A 346 -20.35 10.43 -10.57
N GLN A 347 -19.66 11.00 -11.57
CA GLN A 347 -19.12 12.38 -11.43
C GLN A 347 -20.18 13.35 -10.88
N ASN A 348 -21.46 13.12 -11.21
CA ASN A 348 -22.63 13.89 -10.75
C ASN A 348 -22.94 13.77 -9.25
N GLU A 349 -22.39 12.80 -8.53
CA GLU A 349 -22.60 12.64 -7.09
C GLU A 349 -21.57 13.44 -6.27
N LEU A 350 -20.33 13.54 -6.75
CA LEU A 350 -19.22 14.20 -6.06
C LEU A 350 -19.03 15.65 -6.51
N TYR A 351 -19.21 15.91 -7.80
CA TYR A 351 -19.00 17.18 -8.44
C TYR A 351 -20.33 17.83 -8.82
N LEU A 352 -20.36 19.14 -8.98
CA LEU A 352 -21.44 19.80 -9.69
C LEU A 352 -21.43 19.30 -11.13
N GLU A 353 -22.62 18.92 -11.62
CA GLU A 353 -22.80 18.29 -12.93
C GLU A 353 -22.07 19.08 -14.04
N GLY A 354 -21.22 18.37 -14.80
CA GLY A 354 -20.44 18.95 -15.90
C GLY A 354 -19.21 19.76 -15.48
N THR A 355 -18.87 19.87 -14.19
CA THR A 355 -17.77 20.73 -13.72
C THR A 355 -16.75 19.95 -12.85
N PRO A 356 -15.52 20.46 -12.68
CA PRO A 356 -14.55 19.89 -11.74
C PRO A 356 -14.78 20.35 -10.29
N VAL A 357 -15.89 21.02 -9.99
CA VAL A 357 -16.15 21.65 -8.68
C VAL A 357 -16.82 20.66 -7.74
N LEU A 358 -16.19 20.39 -6.60
CA LEU A 358 -16.79 19.56 -5.55
C LEU A 358 -18.02 20.22 -4.94
N LYS A 359 -19.06 19.40 -4.69
CA LYS A 359 -20.26 19.84 -3.98
C LYS A 359 -19.92 20.31 -2.55
N PRO A 360 -20.72 21.22 -1.97
CA PRO A 360 -20.45 21.79 -0.65
C PRO A 360 -20.14 20.78 0.44
N GLU A 361 -20.90 19.68 0.50
CA GLU A 361 -20.77 18.67 1.55
C GLU A 361 -19.46 17.88 1.39
N ILE A 362 -19.09 17.58 0.14
CA ILE A 362 -17.87 16.85 -0.19
C ILE A 362 -16.64 17.73 0.05
N PHE A 363 -16.69 18.98 -0.41
CA PHE A 363 -15.57 19.90 -0.26
C PHE A 363 -15.28 20.21 1.21
N THR A 364 -16.33 20.39 2.02
CA THR A 364 -16.22 20.57 3.48
C THR A 364 -15.56 19.37 4.14
N ALA A 365 -15.92 18.14 3.74
CA ALA A 365 -15.30 16.92 4.26
C ALA A 365 -13.79 16.84 3.92
N VAL A 366 -13.39 17.27 2.72
CA VAL A 366 -11.97 17.31 2.32
C VAL A 366 -11.20 18.36 3.14
N ILE A 367 -11.76 19.54 3.37
CA ILE A 367 -11.16 20.58 4.22
C ILE A 367 -10.96 20.06 5.65
N HIS A 368 -11.99 19.45 6.24
CA HIS A 368 -11.91 18.88 7.58
C HIS A 368 -10.82 17.80 7.70
N SER A 369 -10.69 16.95 6.69
CA SER A 369 -9.61 15.96 6.61
C SER A 369 -8.22 16.62 6.65
N ARG A 370 -8.03 17.74 5.94
CA ARG A 370 -6.75 18.48 5.94
C ARG A 370 -6.47 19.18 7.26
N ILE A 371 -7.49 19.75 7.91
CA ILE A 371 -7.34 20.34 9.26
C ILE A 371 -6.87 19.26 10.24
N GLN A 372 -7.45 18.07 10.19
CA GLN A 372 -7.05 16.94 11.04
C GLN A 372 -5.64 16.46 10.73
N ALA A 373 -5.26 16.39 9.45
CA ALA A 373 -3.91 16.03 9.04
C ALA A 373 -2.87 17.03 9.57
N LYS A 374 -3.16 18.34 9.52
CA LYS A 374 -2.29 19.37 10.11
C LYS A 374 -2.13 19.18 11.62
N MET A 375 -3.22 18.97 12.35
CA MET A 375 -3.16 18.78 13.81
C MET A 375 -2.36 17.53 14.22
N LYS A 376 -2.39 16.46 13.40
CA LYS A 376 -1.82 15.15 13.75
C LYS A 376 -0.41 14.93 13.21
N PHE A 377 -0.10 15.48 12.03
CA PHE A 377 1.12 15.22 11.28
C PHE A 377 1.90 16.48 10.91
N ASP A 378 1.45 17.66 11.37
CA ASP A 378 2.03 18.97 11.08
C ASP A 378 2.10 19.31 9.57
N THR A 379 1.28 18.67 8.74
CA THR A 379 1.21 18.91 7.29
C THR A 379 0.46 20.20 6.94
N ASP A 380 1.09 21.13 6.23
CA ASP A 380 0.48 22.41 5.87
C ASP A 380 -0.66 22.30 4.84
N TYR A 381 -1.58 23.26 4.89
CA TYR A 381 -2.60 23.46 3.87
C TYR A 381 -2.95 24.95 3.78
N VAL A 382 -3.50 25.36 2.63
CA VAL A 382 -3.98 26.72 2.39
C VAL A 382 -5.36 26.67 1.75
N LEU A 383 -6.28 27.51 2.25
CA LEU A 383 -7.61 27.70 1.67
C LEU A 383 -7.73 29.10 1.06
N LEU A 384 -8.14 29.15 -0.20
CA LEU A 384 -8.32 30.37 -0.98
C LEU A 384 -9.81 30.57 -1.34
N ALA A 385 -10.33 31.77 -1.17
CA ALA A 385 -11.58 32.24 -1.77
C ALA A 385 -11.29 32.63 -3.21
N ILE A 386 -12.15 32.28 -4.16
CA ILE A 386 -12.07 32.83 -5.51
C ILE A 386 -13.34 33.63 -5.84
N THR A 387 -13.23 34.59 -6.75
CA THR A 387 -14.36 35.46 -7.12
C THR A 387 -15.59 34.67 -7.54
N SER A 388 -16.76 35.08 -7.07
CA SER A 388 -18.03 34.37 -7.34
C SER A 388 -18.37 34.29 -8.83
N GLU A 389 -17.85 35.19 -9.65
CA GLU A 389 -17.97 35.17 -11.12
C GLU A 389 -17.40 33.88 -11.75
N VAL A 390 -16.48 33.20 -11.06
CA VAL A 390 -15.93 31.91 -11.47
C VAL A 390 -16.97 30.79 -11.39
N ARG A 391 -17.94 30.90 -10.47
CA ARG A 391 -18.96 29.85 -10.23
C ARG A 391 -19.82 29.58 -11.46
N ASP A 392 -20.18 30.62 -12.19
CA ASP A 392 -21.12 30.53 -13.31
C ASP A 392 -20.40 30.44 -14.67
N ASN A 393 -19.07 30.26 -14.67
CA ASN A 393 -18.25 30.19 -15.87
C ASN A 393 -17.48 28.85 -15.96
N GLU A 394 -18.09 27.89 -16.64
CA GLU A 394 -17.56 26.52 -16.81
C GLU A 394 -16.14 26.47 -17.41
N GLN A 395 -15.85 27.35 -18.38
CA GLN A 395 -14.52 27.42 -18.99
C GLN A 395 -13.46 27.86 -17.97
N LEU A 396 -13.83 28.80 -17.10
CA LEU A 396 -12.96 29.31 -16.05
C LEU A 396 -12.76 28.25 -14.95
N LEU A 397 -13.80 27.50 -14.58
CA LEU A 397 -13.70 26.36 -13.65
C LEU A 397 -12.72 25.30 -14.13
N HIS A 398 -12.76 24.93 -15.41
CA HIS A 398 -11.80 23.98 -16.00
C HIS A 398 -10.40 24.57 -16.19
N ALA A 399 -10.24 25.88 -16.28
CA ALA A 399 -8.93 26.53 -16.31
C ALA A 399 -8.28 26.52 -14.91
N VAL A 400 -9.08 26.79 -13.88
CA VAL A 400 -8.66 26.69 -12.48
C VAL A 400 -8.22 25.26 -12.16
N ASP A 401 -9.06 24.26 -12.44
CA ASP A 401 -8.76 22.84 -12.17
C ASP A 401 -7.45 22.38 -12.83
N ARG A 402 -7.19 22.79 -14.08
CA ARG A 402 -5.93 22.49 -14.79
C ARG A 402 -4.69 23.11 -14.16
N THR A 403 -4.86 24.12 -13.31
CA THR A 403 -3.77 24.80 -12.60
C THR A 403 -3.45 24.12 -11.26
N LEU A 404 -4.37 23.29 -10.76
CA LEU A 404 -4.25 22.57 -9.50
C LEU A 404 -3.43 21.28 -9.66
N ARG A 405 -2.71 20.90 -8.61
CA ARG A 405 -2.01 19.60 -8.56
C ARG A 405 -3.00 18.50 -8.17
N GLU A 406 -2.58 17.26 -8.35
CA GLU A 406 -3.41 16.07 -8.10
C GLU A 406 -4.04 16.00 -6.69
N ASN A 407 -3.44 16.64 -5.70
CA ASN A 407 -3.93 16.69 -4.31
C ASN A 407 -4.59 18.02 -3.91
N ASP A 408 -4.75 18.94 -4.85
CA ASP A 408 -5.40 20.24 -4.64
C ASP A 408 -6.83 20.16 -5.23
N TYR A 409 -7.78 20.89 -4.64
CA TYR A 409 -9.20 20.75 -5.00
C TYR A 409 -9.87 22.12 -5.17
N ILE A 410 -10.82 22.21 -6.11
CA ILE A 410 -11.81 23.28 -6.19
C ILE A 410 -13.17 22.75 -5.71
N GLY A 411 -13.88 23.54 -4.92
CA GLY A 411 -15.23 23.20 -4.47
C GLY A 411 -16.02 24.41 -4.01
N LEU A 412 -17.28 24.17 -3.66
CA LEU A 412 -18.13 25.19 -3.05
C LEU A 412 -18.05 25.12 -1.52
N SER A 413 -18.07 26.27 -0.87
CA SER A 413 -18.39 26.37 0.56
C SER A 413 -19.88 26.10 0.82
N GLU A 414 -20.25 25.93 2.08
CA GLU A 414 -21.66 25.80 2.50
C GLU A 414 -22.54 26.98 2.06
N THR A 415 -21.94 28.18 1.92
CA THR A 415 -22.63 29.37 1.41
C THR A 415 -22.66 29.46 -0.12
N GLY A 416 -22.14 28.45 -0.82
CA GLY A 416 -22.10 28.39 -2.28
C GLY A 416 -21.01 29.26 -2.92
N THR A 417 -20.03 29.73 -2.15
CA THR A 417 -18.88 30.49 -2.67
C THR A 417 -17.78 29.53 -3.13
N PRO A 418 -17.23 29.65 -4.34
CA PRO A 418 -16.16 28.80 -4.81
C PRO A 418 -14.85 29.05 -4.05
N GLN A 419 -14.14 27.98 -3.74
CA GLN A 419 -12.93 27.98 -2.94
C GLN A 419 -11.95 26.93 -3.47
N ILE A 420 -10.65 27.17 -3.22
CA ILE A 420 -9.56 26.26 -3.58
C ILE A 420 -8.85 25.81 -2.31
N LEU A 421 -8.65 24.51 -2.18
CA LEU A 421 -7.84 23.89 -1.14
C LEU A 421 -6.51 23.43 -1.72
N LEU A 422 -5.42 24.01 -1.25
CA LEU A 422 -4.05 23.63 -1.58
C LEU A 422 -3.48 22.74 -0.47
N SER A 423 -3.10 21.51 -0.83
CA SER A 423 -2.60 20.52 0.11
C SER A 423 -1.07 20.51 0.15
N ASN A 424 -0.49 20.45 1.35
CA ASN A 424 0.97 20.43 1.58
C ASN A 424 1.67 21.65 0.96
N VAL A 425 1.07 22.83 1.10
CA VAL A 425 1.60 24.10 0.61
C VAL A 425 1.69 25.07 1.77
N SER A 426 2.82 25.77 1.91
CA SER A 426 2.98 26.84 2.88
C SER A 426 2.26 28.12 2.41
N LEU A 427 1.96 29.05 3.32
CA LEU A 427 1.38 30.35 2.93
C LEU A 427 2.26 31.12 1.93
N ASN A 428 3.59 30.99 2.03
CA ASN A 428 4.54 31.66 1.13
C ASN A 428 4.47 31.07 -0.29
N ASP A 429 4.31 29.76 -0.42
CA ASP A 429 4.27 29.07 -1.71
C ASP A 429 2.90 29.20 -2.39
N ALA A 430 1.83 29.44 -1.63
CA ALA A 430 0.50 29.66 -2.15
C ALA A 430 0.40 30.94 -3.02
N GLY A 431 1.27 31.93 -2.80
CA GLY A 431 1.35 33.14 -3.63
C GLY A 431 1.60 32.82 -5.12
N ILE A 432 2.39 31.77 -5.41
CA ILE A 432 2.68 31.32 -6.77
C ILE A 432 1.39 30.82 -7.47
N VAL A 433 0.52 30.15 -6.71
CA VAL A 433 -0.75 29.64 -7.24
C VAL A 433 -1.71 30.81 -7.50
N ILE A 434 -1.78 31.78 -6.58
CA ILE A 434 -2.59 33.00 -6.76
C ILE A 434 -2.16 33.77 -8.01
N GLU A 435 -0.86 33.93 -8.26
CA GLU A 435 -0.37 34.59 -9.47
C GLU A 435 -0.75 33.85 -10.76
N ARG A 436 -0.73 32.50 -10.75
CA ARG A 436 -1.15 31.69 -11.90
C ARG A 436 -2.65 31.84 -12.17
N LEU A 437 -3.47 31.86 -11.11
CA LEU A 437 -4.90 32.09 -11.20
C LEU A 437 -5.21 33.50 -11.74
N ALA A 438 -4.47 34.52 -11.27
CA ALA A 438 -4.64 35.90 -11.75
C ALA A 438 -4.36 36.05 -13.25
N ARG A 439 -3.37 35.32 -13.80
CA ARG A 439 -3.10 35.29 -15.25
C ARG A 439 -4.25 34.69 -16.07
N GLN A 440 -5.13 33.93 -15.43
CA GLN A 440 -6.34 33.38 -16.03
C GLN A 440 -7.57 34.25 -15.76
N GLY A 441 -7.40 35.43 -15.16
CA GLY A 441 -8.51 36.32 -14.79
C GLY A 441 -9.24 35.91 -13.51
N VAL A 442 -8.67 34.98 -12.72
CA VAL A 442 -9.25 34.52 -11.45
C VAL A 442 -8.59 35.23 -10.28
N VAL A 443 -9.36 36.01 -9.54
CA VAL A 443 -8.88 36.63 -8.31
C VAL A 443 -9.07 35.63 -7.17
N ALA A 444 -7.99 35.38 -6.43
CA ALA A 444 -7.95 34.46 -5.30
C ALA A 444 -7.41 35.16 -4.04
N GLU A 445 -8.11 35.03 -2.92
CA GLU A 445 -7.77 35.65 -1.64
C GLU A 445 -7.63 34.59 -0.54
N PHE A 446 -6.73 34.80 0.42
CA PHE A 446 -6.55 33.87 1.54
C PHE A 446 -7.73 33.91 2.50
N ILE A 447 -8.30 32.73 2.79
CA ILE A 447 -9.32 32.57 3.84
C ILE A 447 -8.68 32.07 5.13
N SER A 448 -7.85 31.02 5.05
CA SER A 448 -7.17 30.42 6.22
C SER A 448 -6.00 29.52 5.79
N GLY A 449 -5.00 29.36 6.66
CA GLY A 449 -3.80 28.54 6.45
C GLY A 449 -2.80 28.69 7.61
N THR A 450 -1.80 27.82 7.70
CA THR A 450 -0.87 27.74 8.85
C THR A 450 0.16 28.88 8.86
N ASN A 451 0.30 29.55 10.00
CA ASN A 451 1.26 30.63 10.21
C ASN A 451 2.36 30.16 11.19
N PRO A 452 3.67 30.36 10.92
CA PRO A 452 4.70 30.08 11.90
C PRO A 452 4.80 31.22 12.93
N THR A 453 4.68 30.86 14.21
CA THR A 453 5.03 31.64 15.42
C THR A 453 4.23 32.91 15.73
N LYS A 454 3.54 32.90 16.88
CA LYS A 454 3.63 33.97 17.90
C LYS A 454 3.44 33.37 19.29
N GLY A 455 4.57 33.11 19.95
CA GLY A 455 4.63 33.11 21.41
C GLY A 455 4.54 34.55 21.94
N ASP A 456 4.06 34.67 23.17
CA ASP A 456 4.10 35.81 24.09
C ASP A 456 4.69 37.14 23.55
N SER A 457 3.82 38.13 23.39
CA SER A 457 4.18 39.50 23.79
C SER A 457 2.96 40.26 24.29
N LYS A 458 2.86 40.30 25.63
CA LYS A 458 2.25 41.42 26.36
C LYS A 458 2.98 42.71 25.98
N GLN A 459 2.20 43.79 25.91
CA GLN A 459 2.59 45.21 25.99
C GLN A 459 3.42 45.79 24.83
N ARG A 460 2.77 46.62 24.01
CA ARG A 460 2.92 48.09 24.03
C ARG A 460 1.87 48.73 23.14
N ASN A 461 0.86 49.31 23.80
CA ASN A 461 -0.04 50.27 23.22
C ASN A 461 0.67 51.64 23.34
N ASP A 462 1.22 52.14 22.24
CA ASP A 462 1.53 53.57 22.08
C ASP A 462 0.83 54.02 20.80
N GLY A 463 -0.44 54.36 20.95
CA GLY A 463 -1.20 55.10 19.95
C GLY A 463 -0.83 56.57 20.04
N ALA A 464 0.05 57.02 19.16
CA ALA A 464 0.21 58.43 18.83
C ALA A 464 -0.41 58.67 17.44
N ASN A 465 -1.62 59.20 17.42
CA ASN A 465 -2.10 60.04 16.31
C ASN A 465 -3.16 60.99 16.87
N ASN A 466 -2.70 62.14 17.35
CA ASN A 466 -3.52 63.34 17.45
C ASN A 466 -3.24 64.18 16.22
N THR A 467 -4.21 64.18 15.31
CA THR A 467 -4.36 65.14 14.23
C THR A 467 -5.12 66.34 14.79
N VAL A 468 -4.50 67.51 14.94
CA VAL A 468 -5.20 68.80 14.84
C VAL A 468 -4.21 69.87 14.37
N GLN A 469 -4.43 70.38 13.15
CA GLN A 469 -4.10 71.77 12.82
C GLN A 469 -5.41 72.52 12.56
N MET A 470 -5.64 73.49 13.44
CA MET A 470 -6.33 74.78 13.29
C MET A 470 -7.83 74.85 12.98
N GLY A 471 -8.52 75.51 13.90
CA GLY A 471 -9.89 76.00 13.85
C GLY A 471 -10.30 76.49 15.22
#